data_AF-A0A2P5FYI5-F1
#
_entry.id   AF-A0A2P5FYI5-F1
#
_cell.length_a   1.000
_cell.length_b   1.000
_cell.length_c   1.000
_cell.angle_alpha   90.00
_cell.angle_beta   90.00
_cell.angle_gamma   90.00
#
_symmetry.space_group_name_H-M   'P 1'
#
loop_
_entity.id
_entity.type
_entity.pdbx_description
1 polymer ?
#
loop_
_entity_poly.entity_id
_entity_poly.type
_entity_poly.pdbx_seq_one_letter_code
_entity_poly.pdbx_strand_id
1 'polypeptide(L)'
;MLFSVSLEDLILTKKVSTLLLLALGLPSQKFYPLISGSDAKTAKVSALDALLCKPGSLEPKNVKGTILVYLHGVTGRVEKGQQAALAGAVGMILANDFKSGNDITADCHLLTASHVNFTDGKSIFDYLNSTKTPMVYMTQAKTEVEVKPAPIIAVFSSRGPNIIEPGILKPDITAPGVNTVAAFSKANGPTDEKFDKRRILFNSQSGTSMSCPHVAGIVVLSLGSRRVIVARRVKNVGPPGTYKASVRTPPGVSIYVKPSSLQFSKIGEKKNFEIVLKAKVAGKPKDYVFGQ
;
A
#
# COMPACT_ATOMS: atom_id res chain seq x y z
N MET A 1 34.30 28.78 21.11
CA MET A 1 33.06 28.06 21.45
C MET A 1 32.62 27.28 20.23
N LEU A 2 33.10 26.04 20.12
CA LEU A 2 32.78 25.10 19.05
C LEU A 2 31.62 24.24 19.55
N PHE A 3 30.42 24.41 18.97
CA PHE A 3 29.32 23.49 19.20
C PHE A 3 29.49 22.28 18.28
N SER A 4 29.97 21.17 18.85
CA SER A 4 29.91 19.85 18.23
C SER A 4 28.49 19.32 18.36
N VAL A 5 27.76 19.20 17.25
CA VAL A 5 26.50 18.46 17.21
C VAL A 5 26.82 16.98 17.35
N SER A 6 26.42 16.38 18.48
CA SER A 6 26.59 14.95 18.75
C SER A 6 25.82 14.12 17.73
N LEU A 7 26.49 13.14 17.13
CA LEU A 7 25.98 12.21 16.11
C LEU A 7 24.96 11.20 16.67
N GLU A 8 24.63 11.29 17.96
CA GLU A 8 23.70 10.40 18.68
C GLU A 8 22.23 10.64 18.30
N ASP A 9 21.88 11.82 17.79
CA ASP A 9 20.51 12.13 17.33
C ASP A 9 20.22 11.64 15.89
N LEU A 10 21.22 11.13 15.17
CA LEU A 10 21.07 10.71 13.77
C LEU A 10 20.76 9.22 13.60
N ILE A 11 20.89 8.41 14.66
CA ILE A 11 20.78 6.96 14.58
C ILE A 11 19.51 6.49 15.30
N LEU A 12 18.44 6.28 14.53
CA LEU A 12 17.20 5.54 14.85
C LEU A 12 16.02 6.22 15.59
N THR A 13 15.81 7.52 15.41
CA THR A 13 14.51 8.17 15.71
C THR A 13 13.70 8.55 14.47
N LYS A 14 14.19 8.26 13.26
CA LYS A 14 13.50 8.65 12.02
C LYS A 14 12.56 7.57 11.48
N LYS A 15 11.27 7.91 11.42
CA LYS A 15 10.13 7.30 10.71
C LYS A 15 10.42 5.95 10.02
N VAL A 16 10.31 4.89 10.80
CA VAL A 16 10.32 3.52 10.31
C VAL A 16 8.89 2.98 10.30
N SER A 17 8.37 2.71 9.11
CA SER A 17 7.06 2.09 8.92
C SER A 17 7.21 0.57 8.95
N THR A 18 7.27 -0.03 10.14
CA THR A 18 7.19 -1.48 10.31
C THR A 18 5.91 -1.80 11.05
N LEU A 19 5.07 -2.72 10.55
CA LEU A 19 3.95 -3.22 11.35
C LEU A 19 4.33 -4.53 12.03
N LEU A 20 4.28 -4.51 13.35
CA LEU A 20 4.47 -5.66 14.21
C LEU A 20 3.16 -6.40 14.29
N LEU A 21 3.03 -7.51 13.55
CA LEU A 21 1.98 -8.48 13.89
C LEU A 21 2.53 -9.75 14.50
N LEU A 22 3.77 -10.19 14.22
CA LEU A 22 4.29 -11.44 14.81
C LEU A 22 5.83 -11.60 14.85
N ALA A 23 6.64 -10.58 14.53
CA ALA A 23 8.10 -10.74 14.69
C ALA A 23 8.45 -10.57 16.18
N LEU A 24 9.07 -11.59 16.79
CA LEU A 24 9.78 -11.43 18.06
C LEU A 24 10.78 -10.30 17.86
N GLY A 25 10.43 -9.10 18.32
CA GLY A 25 11.28 -7.92 18.16
C GLY A 25 12.65 -8.21 18.76
N LEU A 26 13.71 -7.74 18.10
CA LEU A 26 15.04 -7.83 18.68
C LEU A 26 15.05 -7.17 20.07
N PRO A 27 15.82 -7.71 21.04
CA PRO A 27 15.97 -7.09 22.34
C PRO A 27 16.34 -5.61 22.17
N SER A 28 15.53 -4.74 22.80
CA SER A 28 15.78 -3.30 22.77
C SER A 28 17.17 -3.01 23.31
N GLN A 29 17.84 -2.00 22.73
CA GLN A 29 19.19 -1.54 23.13
C GLN A 29 20.33 -2.56 22.94
N LYS A 30 20.09 -3.66 22.22
CA LYS A 30 21.17 -4.58 21.82
C LYS A 30 21.71 -4.20 20.43
N PHE A 31 23.00 -3.91 20.36
CA PHE A 31 23.69 -3.63 19.11
C PHE A 31 24.03 -4.91 18.34
N TYR A 32 23.90 -4.83 17.03
CA TYR A 32 24.27 -5.85 16.05
C TYR A 32 25.15 -5.23 14.97
N PRO A 33 26.09 -6.00 14.39
CA PRO A 33 26.82 -5.56 13.21
C PRO A 33 25.85 -5.25 12.08
N LEU A 34 26.08 -4.14 11.39
CA LEU A 34 25.34 -3.74 10.20
C LEU A 34 26.17 -4.08 8.97
N ILE A 35 25.61 -4.76 7.97
CA ILE A 35 26.35 -5.06 6.74
C ILE A 35 25.48 -4.82 5.51
N SER A 36 26.08 -4.30 4.45
CA SER A 36 25.38 -4.14 3.18
C SER A 36 25.26 -5.50 2.48
N GLY A 37 24.21 -5.66 1.68
CA GLY A 37 24.09 -6.83 0.82
C GLY A 37 25.29 -7.08 -0.08
N SER A 38 25.89 -6.01 -0.62
CA SER A 38 27.08 -6.07 -1.45
C SER A 38 28.31 -6.64 -0.72
N ASP A 39 28.50 -6.30 0.56
CA ASP A 39 29.64 -6.78 1.34
C ASP A 39 29.41 -8.19 1.90
N ALA A 40 28.15 -8.60 1.99
CA ALA A 40 27.72 -9.93 2.40
C ALA A 40 27.67 -10.95 1.24
N LYS A 41 28.16 -10.59 0.04
CA LYS A 41 28.02 -11.41 -1.16
C LYS A 41 28.84 -12.70 -1.12
N THR A 42 28.36 -13.73 -1.82
CA THR A 42 29.20 -14.89 -2.15
C THR A 42 30.26 -14.52 -3.19
N ALA A 43 31.37 -15.27 -3.23
CA ALA A 43 32.49 -15.00 -4.14
C ALA A 43 32.08 -15.00 -5.64
N LYS A 44 31.03 -15.75 -6.00
CA LYS A 44 30.61 -16.00 -7.38
C LYS A 44 29.56 -15.03 -7.93
N VAL A 45 29.10 -14.07 -7.11
CA VAL A 45 27.95 -13.22 -7.45
C VAL A 45 28.35 -11.75 -7.49
N SER A 46 27.64 -10.97 -8.34
CA SER A 46 27.84 -9.54 -8.45
C SER A 46 27.41 -8.81 -7.17
N ALA A 47 28.05 -7.67 -6.88
CA ALA A 47 27.68 -6.85 -5.73
C ALA A 47 26.21 -6.37 -5.81
N LEU A 48 25.72 -6.08 -7.03
CA LEU A 48 24.35 -5.63 -7.25
C LEU A 48 23.33 -6.72 -6.96
N ASP A 49 23.58 -7.96 -7.38
CA ASP A 49 22.67 -9.08 -7.11
C ASP A 49 22.54 -9.36 -5.62
N ALA A 50 23.66 -9.25 -4.89
CA ALA A 50 23.68 -9.37 -3.44
C ALA A 50 22.98 -8.18 -2.78
N LEU A 51 23.23 -6.95 -3.24
CA LEU A 51 22.53 -5.74 -2.77
C LEU A 51 21.01 -5.76 -3.05
N LEU A 52 20.58 -6.55 -4.03
CA LEU A 52 19.17 -6.81 -4.33
C LEU A 52 18.64 -8.08 -3.65
N CYS A 53 19.43 -8.75 -2.79
CA CYS A 53 18.99 -9.93 -2.05
C CYS A 53 18.52 -11.08 -2.96
N LYS A 54 19.15 -11.27 -4.13
CA LYS A 54 18.76 -12.37 -5.02
C LYS A 54 18.99 -13.73 -4.33
N PRO A 55 18.15 -14.75 -4.60
CA PRO A 55 18.34 -16.08 -4.02
C PRO A 55 19.76 -16.62 -4.24
N GLY A 56 20.41 -17.09 -3.16
CA GLY A 56 21.77 -17.64 -3.20
C GLY A 56 22.91 -16.61 -3.35
N SER A 57 22.62 -15.31 -3.32
CA SER A 57 23.64 -14.25 -3.47
C SER A 57 24.43 -13.95 -2.20
N LEU A 58 23.94 -14.39 -1.04
CA LEU A 58 24.46 -14.03 0.28
C LEU A 58 25.31 -15.16 0.86
N GLU A 59 26.42 -14.79 1.49
CA GLU A 59 27.36 -15.69 2.14
C GLU A 59 26.99 -15.86 3.62
N PRO A 60 26.46 -17.02 4.06
CA PRO A 60 25.92 -17.18 5.41
C PRO A 60 26.91 -16.87 6.54
N LYS A 61 28.21 -17.16 6.34
CA LYS A 61 29.25 -16.85 7.34
C LYS A 61 29.40 -15.35 7.61
N ASN A 62 29.10 -14.49 6.63
CA ASN A 62 29.20 -13.04 6.75
C ASN A 62 27.89 -12.42 7.27
N VAL A 63 26.76 -13.12 7.09
CA VAL A 63 25.41 -12.62 7.43
C VAL A 63 24.94 -13.07 8.80
N LYS A 64 25.40 -14.23 9.28
CA LYS A 64 24.92 -14.81 10.53
C LYS A 64 25.08 -13.85 11.71
N GLY A 65 23.96 -13.50 12.35
CA GLY A 65 23.95 -12.63 13.53
C GLY A 65 24.01 -11.13 13.24
N THR A 66 23.91 -10.71 11.97
CA THR A 66 23.97 -9.30 11.57
C THR A 66 22.61 -8.74 11.18
N ILE A 67 22.52 -7.41 11.16
CA ILE A 67 21.44 -6.67 10.52
C ILE A 67 21.89 -6.26 9.12
N LEU A 68 21.01 -6.42 8.16
CA LEU A 68 21.39 -6.48 6.76
C LEU A 68 20.70 -5.37 5.96
N VAL A 69 21.48 -4.54 5.26
CA VAL A 69 20.95 -3.40 4.48
C VAL A 69 20.90 -3.74 3.00
N TYR A 70 19.73 -3.57 2.39
CA TYR A 70 19.51 -3.84 0.97
C TYR A 70 18.76 -2.72 0.26
N LEU A 71 18.86 -2.71 -1.06
CA LEU A 71 18.07 -1.84 -1.91
C LEU A 71 16.76 -2.50 -2.34
N HIS A 72 15.73 -1.67 -2.42
CA HIS A 72 14.51 -1.96 -3.17
C HIS A 72 14.84 -2.22 -4.64
N GLY A 73 14.07 -3.08 -5.31
CA GLY A 73 14.33 -3.44 -6.70
C GLY A 73 13.53 -4.66 -7.14
N VAL A 74 14.14 -5.49 -7.99
CA VAL A 74 13.44 -6.58 -8.71
C VAL A 74 12.94 -7.73 -7.84
N THR A 75 13.68 -8.09 -6.78
CA THR A 75 13.24 -9.12 -5.82
C THR A 75 12.13 -8.56 -4.94
N GLY A 76 11.09 -9.34 -4.67
CA GLY A 76 9.97 -8.90 -3.85
C GLY A 76 10.40 -8.49 -2.44
N ARG A 77 9.78 -7.45 -1.86
CA ARG A 77 10.19 -6.91 -0.54
C ARG A 77 10.19 -7.99 0.55
N VAL A 78 9.13 -8.81 0.60
CA VAL A 78 9.02 -9.92 1.57
C VAL A 78 10.04 -11.03 1.26
N GLU A 79 10.20 -11.39 -0.01
CA GLU A 79 11.14 -12.41 -0.46
C GLU A 79 12.58 -12.08 -0.03
N LYS A 80 13.00 -10.81 -0.09
CA LYS A 80 14.30 -10.35 0.45
C LYS A 80 14.44 -10.71 1.93
N GLY A 81 13.39 -10.49 2.72
CA GLY A 81 13.36 -10.85 4.14
C GLY A 81 13.51 -12.36 4.37
N GLN A 82 12.95 -13.19 3.48
CA GLN A 82 13.17 -14.63 3.52
C GLN A 82 14.63 -14.99 3.21
N GLN A 83 15.23 -14.41 2.16
CA GLN A 83 16.62 -14.69 1.80
C GLN A 83 17.60 -14.26 2.90
N ALA A 84 17.38 -13.09 3.50
CA ALA A 84 18.14 -12.63 4.65
C ALA A 84 18.00 -13.59 5.85
N ALA A 85 16.78 -14.05 6.14
CA ALA A 85 16.54 -15.01 7.22
C ALA A 85 17.24 -16.36 6.97
N LEU A 86 17.18 -16.87 5.73
CA LEU A 86 17.86 -18.11 5.33
C LEU A 86 19.38 -18.00 5.44
N ALA A 87 19.94 -16.82 5.16
CA ALA A 87 21.37 -16.54 5.34
C ALA A 87 21.79 -16.35 6.81
N GLY A 88 20.84 -16.33 7.76
CA GLY A 88 21.11 -16.22 9.19
C GLY A 88 21.09 -14.80 9.74
N ALA A 89 20.55 -13.83 9.00
CA ALA A 89 20.39 -12.46 9.47
C ALA A 89 19.41 -12.40 10.65
N VAL A 90 19.68 -11.53 11.62
CA VAL A 90 18.76 -11.30 12.74
C VAL A 90 17.75 -10.18 12.45
N GLY A 91 18.05 -9.34 11.46
CA GLY A 91 17.17 -8.27 11.01
C GLY A 91 17.57 -7.73 9.64
N MET A 92 16.72 -6.87 9.06
CA MET A 92 17.01 -6.22 7.79
C MET A 92 16.54 -4.76 7.75
N ILE A 93 17.22 -3.96 6.94
CA ILE A 93 16.80 -2.63 6.54
C ILE A 93 16.65 -2.63 5.02
N LEU A 94 15.43 -2.40 4.56
CA LEU A 94 15.11 -2.18 3.16
C LEU A 94 15.18 -0.69 2.88
N ALA A 95 16.14 -0.25 2.08
CA ALA A 95 16.26 1.13 1.62
C ALA A 95 15.68 1.29 0.21
N ASN A 96 14.87 2.31 -0.01
CA ASN A 96 14.39 2.62 -1.35
C ASN A 96 15.51 3.00 -2.29
N ASP A 97 15.35 2.60 -3.56
CA ASP A 97 16.14 3.15 -4.66
C ASP A 97 15.58 4.53 -5.07
N PHE A 98 16.32 5.22 -5.95
CA PHE A 98 15.94 6.54 -6.44
C PHE A 98 14.53 6.56 -7.07
N LYS A 99 14.15 5.48 -7.77
CA LYS A 99 12.84 5.40 -8.46
C LYS A 99 11.68 5.24 -7.49
N SER A 100 11.86 4.50 -6.39
CA SER A 100 10.83 4.31 -5.36
C SER A 100 10.68 5.54 -4.47
N GLY A 101 11.70 6.41 -4.45
CA GLY A 101 11.65 7.71 -3.78
C GLY A 101 11.36 7.58 -2.28
N ASN A 102 10.43 8.39 -1.78
CA ASN A 102 10.15 8.50 -0.35
C ASN A 102 8.89 7.76 0.12
N ASP A 103 8.31 6.92 -0.73
CA ASP A 103 7.15 6.10 -0.37
C ASP A 103 7.56 4.93 0.52
N ILE A 104 6.83 4.69 1.60
CA ILE A 104 7.11 3.62 2.56
C ILE A 104 5.84 2.85 2.88
N THR A 105 5.96 1.53 2.99
CA THR A 105 4.84 0.65 3.31
C THR A 105 5.26 -0.32 4.40
N ALA A 106 4.37 -0.54 5.38
CA ALA A 106 4.56 -1.47 6.48
C ALA A 106 4.23 -2.89 6.05
N ASP A 107 5.08 -3.49 5.22
CA ASP A 107 4.95 -4.89 4.87
C ASP A 107 5.28 -5.78 6.07
N CYS A 108 4.57 -6.91 6.18
CA CYS A 108 4.96 -7.95 7.10
C CYS A 108 6.23 -8.66 6.58
N HIS A 109 7.17 -8.94 7.46
CA HIS A 109 8.38 -9.72 7.14
C HIS A 109 8.54 -10.92 8.09
N LEU A 110 9.37 -11.88 7.70
CA LEU A 110 9.68 -13.07 8.51
C LEU A 110 10.67 -12.78 9.65
N LEU A 111 11.51 -11.76 9.49
CA LEU A 111 12.46 -11.27 10.48
C LEU A 111 12.16 -9.80 10.83
N THR A 112 12.83 -9.27 11.85
CA THR A 112 12.71 -7.86 12.20
C THR A 112 13.20 -7.00 11.05
N ALA A 113 12.31 -6.23 10.44
CA ALA A 113 12.60 -5.47 9.24
C ALA A 113 12.18 -4.01 9.40
N SER A 114 12.95 -3.10 8.79
CA SER A 114 12.62 -1.69 8.66
C SER A 114 12.64 -1.30 7.19
N HIS A 115 11.58 -0.63 6.70
CA HIS A 115 11.57 -0.02 5.38
C HIS A 115 11.82 1.49 5.52
N VAL A 116 12.89 1.97 4.90
CA VAL A 116 13.28 3.39 4.91
C VAL A 116 13.18 4.01 3.52
N ASN A 117 12.87 5.30 3.50
CA ASN A 117 12.81 6.10 2.27
C ASN A 117 14.21 6.26 1.62
N PHE A 118 14.25 6.82 0.40
CA PHE A 118 15.50 7.01 -0.34
C PHE A 118 16.50 7.91 0.40
N THR A 119 16.03 9.01 1.01
CA THR A 119 16.89 9.96 1.71
C THR A 119 17.58 9.33 2.93
N ASP A 120 16.82 8.66 3.78
CA ASP A 120 17.34 7.97 4.97
C ASP A 120 18.19 6.75 4.56
N GLY A 121 17.78 6.03 3.51
CA GLY A 121 18.56 4.95 2.92
C GLY A 121 19.96 5.41 2.50
N LYS A 122 20.05 6.57 1.82
CA LYS A 122 21.34 7.18 1.46
C LYS A 122 22.19 7.45 2.70
N SER A 123 21.62 8.04 3.76
CA SER A 123 22.34 8.28 5.01
C SER A 123 22.86 6.99 5.67
N ILE A 124 22.12 5.88 5.56
CA ILE A 124 22.56 4.58 6.08
C ILE A 124 23.74 4.03 5.26
N PHE A 125 23.70 4.14 3.92
CA PHE A 125 24.84 3.75 3.08
C PHE A 125 26.06 4.64 3.29
N ASP A 126 25.86 5.95 3.46
CA ASP A 126 26.94 6.88 3.82
C ASP A 126 27.56 6.48 5.18
N TYR A 127 26.73 6.09 6.17
CA TYR A 127 27.20 5.59 7.47
C TYR A 127 28.01 4.29 7.34
N LEU A 128 27.52 3.31 6.56
CA LEU A 128 28.24 2.06 6.28
C LEU A 128 29.65 2.30 5.71
N ASN A 129 29.80 3.31 4.85
CA ASN A 129 31.09 3.68 4.26
C ASN A 129 31.98 4.52 5.18
N SER A 130 31.42 5.12 6.23
CA SER A 130 32.16 6.01 7.13
C SER A 130 32.95 5.29 8.22
N THR A 131 32.65 4.02 8.50
CA THR A 131 33.28 3.24 9.56
C THR A 131 33.53 1.79 9.15
N LYS A 132 34.58 1.16 9.68
CA LYS A 132 34.92 -0.24 9.42
C LYS A 132 34.06 -1.23 10.21
N THR A 133 33.44 -0.77 11.29
CA THR A 133 32.64 -1.61 12.20
C THR A 133 31.29 -0.93 12.47
N PRO A 134 30.43 -0.79 11.45
CA PRO A 134 29.12 -0.19 11.62
C PRO A 134 28.24 -1.09 12.51
N MET A 135 27.61 -0.47 13.51
CA MET A 135 26.78 -1.15 14.50
C MET A 135 25.43 -0.46 14.58
N VAL A 136 24.37 -1.22 14.78
CA VAL A 136 23.01 -0.68 14.88
C VAL A 136 22.18 -1.51 15.86
N TYR A 137 21.18 -0.90 16.48
CA TYR A 137 20.13 -1.61 17.19
C TYR A 137 18.78 -1.27 16.56
N MET A 138 17.81 -2.16 16.68
CA MET A 138 16.44 -1.91 16.27
C MET A 138 15.54 -1.89 17.49
N THR A 139 14.55 -1.01 17.47
CA THR A 139 13.50 -0.96 18.49
C THR A 139 12.22 -1.59 17.97
N GLN A 140 11.28 -1.83 18.88
CA GLN A 140 9.94 -2.22 18.48
C GLN A 140 9.28 -1.09 17.68
N ALA A 141 8.47 -1.50 16.69
CA ALA A 141 7.69 -0.57 15.90
C ALA A 141 6.79 0.29 16.78
N LYS A 142 6.72 1.59 16.46
CA LYS A 142 5.80 2.55 17.07
C LYS A 142 4.92 3.14 15.98
N THR A 143 3.64 3.29 16.27
CA THR A 143 2.72 4.00 15.37
C THR A 143 2.80 5.48 15.64
N GLU A 144 3.21 6.25 14.64
CA GLU A 144 3.10 7.70 14.65
C GLU A 144 1.79 8.13 14.01
N VAL A 145 1.09 9.05 14.68
CA VAL A 145 -0.14 9.68 14.18
C VAL A 145 0.17 11.10 13.73
N GLU A 146 -0.69 11.68 12.88
CA GLU A 146 -0.58 13.08 12.43
C GLU A 146 0.69 13.41 11.62
N VAL A 147 1.24 12.41 10.94
CA VAL A 147 2.39 12.57 10.04
C VAL A 147 2.05 13.52 8.89
N LYS A 148 2.89 14.54 8.66
CA LYS A 148 2.76 15.48 7.53
C LYS A 148 3.83 15.22 6.46
N PRO A 149 3.51 15.39 5.17
CA PRO A 149 2.19 15.68 4.62
C PRO A 149 1.27 14.44 4.61
N ALA A 150 -0.01 14.62 4.96
CA ALA A 150 -1.05 13.61 4.79
C ALA A 150 -2.41 14.27 4.49
N PRO A 151 -3.23 13.71 3.58
CA PRO A 151 -2.95 12.52 2.76
C PRO A 151 -2.02 12.82 1.57
N ILE A 152 -1.31 11.78 1.10
CA ILE A 152 -0.57 11.79 -0.17
C ILE A 152 -1.03 10.61 -1.03
N ILE A 153 -0.96 10.77 -2.35
CA ILE A 153 -1.28 9.68 -3.28
C ILE A 153 -0.11 8.70 -3.31
N ALA A 154 -0.36 7.43 -2.98
CA ALA A 154 0.63 6.37 -3.03
C ALA A 154 1.24 6.22 -4.43
N VAL A 155 2.53 5.91 -4.52
CA VAL A 155 3.26 5.82 -5.79
C VAL A 155 2.69 4.71 -6.68
N PHE A 156 2.23 3.61 -6.08
CA PHE A 156 1.63 2.50 -6.81
C PHE A 156 0.20 2.79 -7.32
N SER A 157 -0.45 3.86 -6.88
CA SER A 157 -1.82 4.17 -7.30
C SER A 157 -1.84 4.51 -8.78
N SER A 158 -2.64 3.76 -9.56
CA SER A 158 -2.84 4.03 -10.98
C SER A 158 -3.31 5.46 -11.21
N ARG A 159 -2.80 6.07 -12.28
CA ARG A 159 -3.10 7.47 -12.66
C ARG A 159 -3.82 7.48 -13.99
N GLY A 160 -4.65 8.51 -14.19
CA GLY A 160 -5.22 8.81 -15.50
C GLY A 160 -4.19 9.36 -16.49
N PRO A 161 -4.63 9.74 -17.70
CA PRO A 161 -6.04 9.83 -18.11
C PRO A 161 -6.69 8.47 -18.37
N ASN A 162 -8.03 8.47 -18.51
CA ASN A 162 -8.76 7.28 -18.96
C ASN A 162 -8.40 6.99 -20.43
N ILE A 163 -7.85 5.80 -20.71
CA ILE A 163 -7.42 5.41 -22.07
C ILE A 163 -8.58 5.12 -23.03
N ILE A 164 -9.77 4.83 -22.50
CA ILE A 164 -10.96 4.51 -23.31
C ILE A 164 -11.69 5.79 -23.73
N GLU A 165 -11.88 6.69 -22.77
CA GLU A 165 -12.55 7.97 -22.99
C GLU A 165 -11.77 9.07 -22.26
N PRO A 166 -10.78 9.68 -22.92
CA PRO A 166 -9.92 10.71 -22.32
C PRO A 166 -10.68 11.94 -21.82
N GLY A 167 -11.90 12.19 -22.33
CA GLY A 167 -12.77 13.26 -21.84
C GLY A 167 -13.35 13.02 -20.44
N ILE A 168 -13.23 11.80 -19.89
CA ILE A 168 -13.66 11.45 -18.53
C ILE A 168 -12.42 11.32 -17.63
N LEU A 169 -12.27 12.24 -16.68
CA LEU A 169 -11.18 12.20 -15.70
C LEU A 169 -11.28 10.95 -14.82
N LYS A 170 -10.15 10.24 -14.66
CA LYS A 170 -9.97 9.13 -13.73
C LYS A 170 -8.62 9.24 -13.01
N PRO A 171 -8.49 8.70 -11.79
CA PRO A 171 -9.54 8.14 -10.92
C PRO A 171 -10.52 9.23 -10.41
N ASP A 172 -11.72 8.83 -9.97
CA ASP A 172 -12.76 9.81 -9.54
C ASP A 172 -12.57 10.35 -8.12
N ILE A 173 -12.04 9.53 -7.21
CA ILE A 173 -11.89 9.85 -5.79
C ILE A 173 -10.72 9.05 -5.19
N THR A 174 -10.15 9.57 -4.10
CA THR A 174 -9.13 8.89 -3.29
C THR A 174 -9.67 8.57 -1.89
N ALA A 175 -9.14 7.52 -1.28
CA ALA A 175 -9.45 7.12 0.09
C ALA A 175 -8.23 6.40 0.72
N PRO A 176 -8.16 6.28 2.07
CA PRO A 176 -7.08 5.58 2.74
C PRO A 176 -6.92 4.14 2.25
N GLY A 177 -5.71 3.76 1.85
CA GLY A 177 -5.42 2.40 1.38
C GLY A 177 -3.96 2.01 1.53
N VAL A 178 -3.17 2.75 2.31
CA VAL A 178 -1.79 2.39 2.66
C VAL A 178 -1.79 2.02 4.13
N ASN A 179 -1.12 0.91 4.47
CA ASN A 179 -0.99 0.39 5.83
C ASN A 179 -2.33 0.23 6.56
N THR A 180 -3.35 -0.24 5.84
CA THR A 180 -4.71 -0.40 6.37
C THR A 180 -4.81 -1.71 7.13
N VAL A 181 -5.17 -1.64 8.42
CA VAL A 181 -5.40 -2.82 9.26
C VAL A 181 -6.84 -3.31 9.11
N ALA A 182 -7.01 -4.57 8.74
CA ALA A 182 -8.33 -5.21 8.59
C ALA A 182 -8.30 -6.68 9.01
N ALA A 183 -9.47 -7.30 9.16
CA ALA A 183 -9.58 -8.73 9.45
C ALA A 183 -8.97 -9.59 8.34
N PHE A 184 -8.33 -10.69 8.71
CA PHE A 184 -7.62 -11.57 7.78
C PHE A 184 -8.06 -13.03 7.95
N SER A 185 -8.30 -13.73 6.84
CA SER A 185 -9.02 -15.01 6.82
C SER A 185 -8.24 -16.19 7.42
N LYS A 186 -6.94 -16.04 7.70
CA LYS A 186 -6.01 -17.13 8.07
C LYS A 186 -5.82 -18.21 6.99
N ALA A 187 -6.36 -18.04 5.78
CA ALA A 187 -6.08 -18.98 4.70
C ALA A 187 -4.58 -18.95 4.32
N ASN A 188 -4.03 -17.75 4.19
CA ASN A 188 -2.62 -17.48 3.91
C ASN A 188 -1.88 -16.95 5.15
N GLY A 189 -0.55 -16.91 5.04
CA GLY A 189 0.29 -16.18 5.99
C GLY A 189 0.20 -14.66 5.79
N PRO A 190 0.61 -13.85 6.79
CA PRO A 190 0.54 -12.38 6.72
C PRO A 190 1.21 -11.76 5.50
N THR A 191 2.19 -12.43 4.94
CA THR A 191 2.94 -11.92 3.79
C THR A 191 2.37 -12.40 2.45
N ASP A 192 1.29 -13.18 2.46
CA ASP A 192 0.72 -13.88 1.30
C ASP A 192 1.68 -14.85 0.59
N GLU A 193 2.85 -15.11 1.17
CA GLU A 193 3.85 -16.02 0.62
C GLU A 193 3.66 -17.46 1.10
N LYS A 194 3.92 -18.43 0.21
CA LYS A 194 3.75 -19.87 0.53
C LYS A 194 4.62 -20.34 1.69
N PHE A 195 5.77 -19.71 1.89
CA PHE A 195 6.70 -20.03 2.96
C PHE A 195 6.27 -19.47 4.33
N ASP A 196 5.35 -18.49 4.37
CA ASP A 196 4.88 -17.94 5.64
C ASP A 196 3.73 -18.79 6.20
N LYS A 197 4.06 -19.54 7.25
CA LYS A 197 3.13 -20.43 7.95
C LYS A 197 2.42 -19.76 9.13
N ARG A 198 2.75 -18.51 9.45
CA ARG A 198 2.10 -17.76 10.54
C ARG A 198 0.62 -17.53 10.22
N ARG A 199 -0.22 -17.37 11.25
CA ARG A 199 -1.66 -17.12 11.09
C ARG A 199 -2.10 -16.03 12.04
N ILE A 200 -2.71 -14.97 11.50
CA ILE A 200 -3.15 -13.80 12.26
C ILE A 200 -4.61 -13.48 11.95
N LEU A 201 -5.29 -12.87 12.92
CA LEU A 201 -6.69 -12.45 12.81
C LEU A 201 -6.85 -11.11 12.09
N PHE A 202 -5.82 -10.27 12.14
CA PHE A 202 -5.80 -8.94 11.54
C PHE A 202 -4.48 -8.75 10.83
N ASN A 203 -4.49 -8.11 9.66
CA ASN A 203 -3.28 -7.83 8.89
C ASN A 203 -3.28 -6.38 8.41
N SER A 204 -2.10 -5.81 8.17
CA SER A 204 -1.97 -4.54 7.45
C SER A 204 -1.56 -4.79 6.03
N GLN A 205 -2.33 -4.21 5.12
CA GLN A 205 -2.05 -4.28 3.69
C GLN A 205 -2.19 -2.90 3.06
N SER A 206 -1.51 -2.74 1.92
CA SER A 206 -1.54 -1.53 1.11
C SER A 206 -2.04 -1.86 -0.29
N GLY A 207 -2.88 -1.01 -0.86
CA GLY A 207 -3.41 -1.16 -2.20
C GLY A 207 -4.67 -0.34 -2.44
N THR A 208 -4.99 -0.08 -3.70
CA THR A 208 -6.27 0.53 -4.09
C THR A 208 -7.46 -0.36 -3.71
N SER A 209 -7.25 -1.68 -3.62
CA SER A 209 -8.19 -2.66 -3.06
C SER A 209 -8.55 -2.37 -1.59
N MET A 210 -7.66 -1.71 -0.83
CA MET A 210 -7.93 -1.28 0.55
C MET A 210 -8.63 0.09 0.60
N SER A 211 -8.39 0.96 -0.38
CA SER A 211 -9.14 2.22 -0.55
C SER A 211 -10.60 1.99 -0.97
N CYS A 212 -10.85 1.03 -1.85
CA CYS A 212 -12.18 0.72 -2.39
C CYS A 212 -13.28 0.50 -1.32
N PRO A 213 -13.08 -0.37 -0.30
CA PRO A 213 -14.10 -0.61 0.72
C PRO A 213 -14.38 0.63 1.60
N HIS A 214 -13.43 1.54 1.79
CA HIS A 214 -13.68 2.81 2.49
C HIS A 214 -14.71 3.67 1.75
N VAL A 215 -14.52 3.84 0.43
CA VAL A 215 -15.48 4.59 -0.40
C VAL A 215 -16.84 3.88 -0.43
N ALA A 216 -16.85 2.56 -0.60
CA ALA A 216 -18.09 1.78 -0.58
C ALA A 216 -18.84 1.92 0.76
N GLY A 217 -18.12 1.87 1.88
CA GLY A 217 -18.69 2.08 3.22
C GLY A 217 -19.30 3.46 3.40
N ILE A 218 -18.61 4.53 2.97
CA ILE A 218 -19.15 5.90 3.02
C ILE A 218 -20.41 6.03 2.16
N VAL A 219 -20.42 5.43 0.96
CA VAL A 219 -21.60 5.44 0.08
C VAL A 219 -22.77 4.71 0.74
N VAL A 220 -22.55 3.54 1.36
CA VAL A 220 -23.59 2.80 2.09
C VAL A 220 -24.12 3.59 3.29
N LEU A 221 -23.25 4.21 4.07
CA LEU A 221 -23.67 5.08 5.19
C LEU A 221 -24.47 6.28 4.70
N SER A 222 -24.05 6.87 3.58
CA SER A 222 -24.77 7.97 2.93
C SER A 222 -26.12 7.51 2.38
N LEU A 223 -26.22 6.27 1.88
CA LEU A 223 -27.47 5.59 1.48
C LEU A 223 -28.37 5.23 2.67
N GLY A 224 -27.84 5.24 3.90
CA GLY A 224 -28.64 5.22 5.14
C GLY A 224 -29.54 6.46 5.28
N SER A 225 -29.21 7.54 4.57
CA SER A 225 -30.17 8.57 4.20
C SER A 225 -31.15 7.94 3.21
N ARG A 226 -32.43 7.80 3.62
CA ARG A 226 -33.50 6.98 2.97
C ARG A 226 -33.64 7.07 1.44
N ARG A 227 -32.97 8.02 0.77
CA ARG A 227 -32.95 8.25 -0.66
C ARG A 227 -31.58 8.82 -1.06
N VAL A 228 -30.92 8.22 -2.05
CA VAL A 228 -29.77 8.82 -2.75
C VAL A 228 -30.22 9.23 -4.14
N ILE A 229 -29.87 10.46 -4.51
CA ILE A 229 -30.20 11.05 -5.81
C ILE A 229 -28.90 11.29 -6.55
N VAL A 230 -28.77 10.65 -7.71
CA VAL A 230 -27.61 10.78 -8.60
C VAL A 230 -28.06 11.56 -9.83
N ALA A 231 -27.67 12.83 -9.92
CA ALA A 231 -27.93 13.66 -11.10
C ALA A 231 -26.94 13.31 -12.21
N ARG A 232 -27.44 13.18 -13.44
CA ARG A 232 -26.67 12.92 -14.66
C ARG A 232 -27.10 13.84 -15.79
N ARG A 233 -26.17 14.15 -16.68
CA ARG A 233 -26.42 14.88 -17.92
C ARG A 233 -25.91 14.05 -19.09
N VAL A 234 -26.75 13.85 -20.08
CA VAL A 234 -26.43 13.14 -21.32
C VAL A 234 -26.53 14.08 -22.50
N LYS A 235 -25.65 13.89 -23.50
CA LYS A 235 -25.62 14.62 -24.76
C LYS A 235 -26.04 13.68 -25.88
N ASN A 236 -27.01 14.08 -26.70
CA ASN A 236 -27.35 13.32 -27.90
C ASN A 236 -26.23 13.43 -28.94
N VAL A 237 -25.77 12.31 -29.46
CA VAL A 237 -24.72 12.23 -30.49
C VAL A 237 -25.22 11.61 -31.79
N GLY A 238 -26.50 11.22 -31.85
CA GLY A 238 -27.14 10.64 -33.04
C GLY A 238 -28.36 11.45 -33.51
N PRO A 239 -29.10 10.92 -34.50
CA PRO A 239 -30.32 11.55 -35.00
C PRO A 239 -31.34 11.84 -33.88
N PRO A 240 -32.31 12.75 -34.11
CA PRO A 240 -33.40 13.01 -33.17
C PRO A 240 -34.13 11.71 -32.79
N GLY A 241 -34.47 11.56 -31.52
CA GLY A 241 -35.02 10.32 -30.99
C GLY A 241 -35.46 10.40 -29.55
N THR A 242 -36.28 9.44 -29.12
CA THR A 242 -36.76 9.32 -27.74
C THR A 242 -36.18 8.08 -27.08
N TYR A 243 -35.50 8.30 -25.96
CA TYR A 243 -34.87 7.23 -25.17
C TYR A 243 -35.70 6.99 -23.91
N LYS A 244 -35.95 5.72 -23.58
CA LYS A 244 -36.64 5.33 -22.33
C LYS A 244 -35.65 4.62 -21.42
N ALA A 245 -35.62 5.01 -20.16
CA ALA A 245 -34.80 4.36 -19.15
C ALA A 245 -35.38 2.97 -18.84
N SER A 246 -34.56 1.94 -18.99
CA SER A 246 -34.82 0.58 -18.49
C SER A 246 -34.02 0.39 -17.21
N VAL A 247 -34.64 -0.21 -16.19
CA VAL A 247 -34.05 -0.35 -14.86
C VAL A 247 -34.19 -1.80 -14.39
N ARG A 248 -33.07 -2.46 -14.12
CA ARG A 248 -32.97 -3.76 -13.45
C ARG A 248 -32.61 -3.54 -11.99
N THR A 249 -33.62 -3.62 -11.14
CA THR A 249 -33.49 -3.34 -9.71
C THR A 249 -32.79 -4.49 -8.98
N PRO A 250 -31.71 -4.24 -8.21
CA PRO A 250 -31.06 -5.26 -7.39
C PRO A 250 -31.88 -5.60 -6.13
N PRO A 251 -31.67 -6.79 -5.53
CA PRO A 251 -32.28 -7.14 -4.25
C PRO A 251 -32.02 -6.09 -3.16
N GLY A 252 -33.06 -5.71 -2.41
CA GLY A 252 -32.96 -4.78 -1.27
C GLY A 252 -32.79 -3.29 -1.61
N VAL A 253 -32.82 -2.91 -2.88
CA VAL A 253 -32.78 -1.50 -3.34
C VAL A 253 -33.98 -1.26 -4.25
N SER A 254 -34.54 -0.05 -4.27
CA SER A 254 -35.45 0.44 -5.32
C SER A 254 -34.72 1.49 -6.14
N ILE A 255 -34.82 1.41 -7.46
CA ILE A 255 -34.19 2.36 -8.39
C ILE A 255 -35.29 3.02 -9.24
N TYR A 256 -35.27 4.35 -9.37
CA TYR A 256 -36.17 5.11 -10.23
C TYR A 256 -35.38 6.13 -11.04
N VAL A 257 -35.80 6.41 -12.28
CA VAL A 257 -35.19 7.44 -13.13
C VAL A 257 -36.21 8.55 -13.41
N LYS A 258 -35.79 9.82 -13.24
CA LYS A 258 -36.64 11.00 -13.46
C LYS A 258 -35.95 12.02 -14.40
N PRO A 259 -36.54 12.37 -15.55
CA PRO A 259 -37.67 11.70 -16.20
C PRO A 259 -37.28 10.31 -16.72
N SER A 260 -38.23 9.38 -16.79
CA SER A 260 -38.00 8.02 -17.32
C SER A 260 -37.86 7.98 -18.84
N SER A 261 -38.09 9.09 -19.53
CA SER A 261 -37.85 9.24 -20.96
C SER A 261 -37.26 10.59 -21.29
N LEU A 262 -36.31 10.60 -22.22
CA LEU A 262 -35.66 11.79 -22.75
C LEU A 262 -35.84 11.83 -24.26
N GLN A 263 -36.54 12.84 -24.75
CA GLN A 263 -36.65 13.14 -26.17
C GLN A 263 -35.57 14.13 -26.57
N PHE A 264 -34.83 13.87 -27.63
CA PHE A 264 -33.86 14.80 -28.22
C PHE A 264 -34.28 15.18 -29.62
N SER A 265 -34.22 16.46 -29.93
CA SER A 265 -34.67 17.03 -31.20
C SER A 265 -33.51 17.30 -32.16
N LYS A 266 -32.26 17.31 -31.67
CA LYS A 266 -31.07 17.52 -32.51
C LYS A 266 -29.81 16.88 -31.93
N ILE A 267 -28.81 16.69 -32.79
CA ILE A 267 -27.46 16.29 -32.40
C ILE A 267 -26.87 17.40 -31.51
N GLY A 268 -26.22 17.00 -30.43
CA GLY A 268 -25.53 17.89 -29.50
C GLY A 268 -26.38 18.47 -28.36
N GLU A 269 -27.69 18.26 -28.38
CA GLU A 269 -28.59 18.64 -27.29
C GLU A 269 -28.26 17.87 -26.01
N LYS A 270 -28.26 18.57 -24.86
CA LYS A 270 -27.96 18.00 -23.55
C LYS A 270 -29.22 18.00 -22.69
N LYS A 271 -29.51 16.88 -22.01
CA LYS A 271 -30.61 16.79 -21.04
C LYS A 271 -30.14 16.18 -19.73
N ASN A 272 -30.78 16.60 -18.64
CA ASN A 272 -30.51 16.11 -17.30
C ASN A 272 -31.56 15.05 -16.92
N PHE A 273 -31.14 14.09 -16.11
CA PHE A 273 -32.02 13.17 -15.41
C PHE A 273 -31.43 12.80 -14.06
N GLU A 274 -32.27 12.29 -13.18
CA GLU A 274 -31.92 11.86 -11.84
C GLU A 274 -32.18 10.37 -11.68
N ILE A 275 -31.22 9.66 -11.08
CA ILE A 275 -31.39 8.29 -10.63
C ILE A 275 -31.61 8.33 -9.13
N VAL A 276 -32.77 7.86 -8.68
CA VAL A 276 -33.16 7.83 -7.28
C VAL A 276 -33.05 6.40 -6.75
N LEU A 277 -32.12 6.19 -5.84
CA LEU A 277 -31.86 4.94 -5.15
C LEU A 277 -32.51 5.00 -3.76
N LYS A 278 -33.29 3.99 -3.39
CA LYS A 278 -33.87 3.87 -2.04
C LYS A 278 -33.59 2.49 -1.47
N ALA A 279 -33.04 2.42 -0.27
CA ALA A 279 -32.90 1.14 0.43
C ALA A 279 -34.28 0.60 0.83
N LYS A 280 -34.56 -0.69 0.56
CA LYS A 280 -35.72 -1.39 1.12
C LYS A 280 -35.32 -1.97 2.47
N VAL A 281 -36.06 -1.61 3.53
CA VAL A 281 -35.77 -2.07 4.91
C VAL A 281 -36.06 -3.56 5.07
N ALA A 282 -37.05 -4.10 4.34
CA ALA A 282 -37.31 -5.53 4.23
C ALA A 282 -36.52 -6.13 3.05
N GLY A 283 -35.82 -7.24 3.30
CA GLY A 283 -34.98 -7.91 2.30
C GLY A 283 -33.59 -7.29 2.12
N LYS A 284 -33.00 -6.73 3.19
CA LYS A 284 -31.61 -6.28 3.19
C LYS A 284 -30.71 -7.42 2.70
N PRO A 285 -29.90 -7.21 1.65
CA PRO A 285 -29.01 -8.25 1.17
C PRO A 285 -27.92 -8.48 2.21
N LYS A 286 -27.53 -9.75 2.39
CA LYS A 286 -26.43 -10.11 3.29
C LYS A 286 -25.05 -9.73 2.71
N ASP A 287 -25.00 -9.43 1.41
CA ASP A 287 -23.80 -9.10 0.62
C ASP A 287 -24.07 -7.98 -0.41
N TYR A 288 -23.05 -7.59 -1.19
CA TYR A 288 -23.17 -6.61 -2.28
C TYR A 288 -24.14 -7.06 -3.39
N VAL A 289 -24.86 -6.12 -3.98
CA VAL A 289 -25.86 -6.35 -5.04
C VAL A 289 -25.66 -5.39 -6.21
N PHE A 290 -25.89 -5.89 -7.44
CA PHE A 290 -25.68 -5.13 -8.67
C PHE A 290 -26.98 -4.97 -9.47
N GLY A 291 -27.19 -3.76 -10.00
CA GLY A 291 -28.34 -3.40 -10.84
C GLY A 291 -27.91 -2.68 -12.12
N GLN A 292 -28.84 -2.50 -13.04
CA GLN A 292 -28.62 -1.83 -14.34
C GLN A 292 -29.67 -0.75 -14.59
#